data_AF-A0A1S0TS80-F1
#
_entry.id   AF-A0A1S0TS80-F1
#
_cell.length_a   1.000
_cell.length_b   1.000
_cell.length_c   1.000
_cell.angle_alpha   90.00
_cell.angle_beta   90.00
_cell.angle_gamma   90.00
#
_symmetry.space_group_name_H-M   'P 1'
#
loop_
_entity.id
_entity.type
_entity.pdbx_description
1 polymer ?
#
loop_
_entity_poly.entity_id
_entity_poly.type
_entity_poly.pdbx_seq_one_letter_code
_entity_poly.pdbx_strand_id
1 'polypeptide(L)'
;MLGEQIRQGFSPLLAVLTSDAVERIAAKSNLSFTDLLLPFATVNCTLKDPSGSSITSRIFFDFRDLQRDGFLLSLTVLPSVLHEAASSVASTSDSDPELASVAFSETLLKWSEPAEHEFLRTYLGCIFVVSTDDENPVEELSRLIDIQYQQQYGQNAFAIGPAYCAMPRWMLPNIFKYFLIVDDESSGNGSSR
;
A
#
# COMPACT_ATOMS: atom_id res chain seq x y z
N MET A 1 1.48 21.44 -9.80
CA MET A 1 1.88 20.03 -9.97
C MET A 1 2.68 19.52 -8.76
N LEU A 2 3.79 20.15 -8.37
CA LEU A 2 4.59 19.71 -7.21
C LEU A 2 3.79 19.55 -5.88
N GLY A 3 2.91 20.49 -5.56
CA GLY A 3 2.12 20.42 -4.32
C GLY A 3 1.16 19.23 -4.24
N GLU A 4 0.68 18.74 -5.38
CA GLU A 4 -0.16 17.52 -5.43
C GLU A 4 0.70 16.27 -5.34
N GLN A 5 1.86 16.23 -6.01
CA GLN A 5 2.83 15.15 -5.89
C GLN A 5 3.32 14.97 -4.44
N ILE A 6 3.59 16.06 -3.73
CA ILE A 6 3.95 16.00 -2.30
C ILE A 6 2.78 15.45 -1.48
N ARG A 7 1.55 15.92 -1.72
CA ARG A 7 0.37 15.41 -1.01
C ARG A 7 0.14 13.90 -1.24
N GLN A 8 0.37 13.44 -2.45
CA GLN A 8 0.29 12.01 -2.80
C GLN A 8 1.45 11.21 -2.18
N GLY A 9 2.67 11.74 -2.22
CA GLY A 9 3.85 11.07 -1.66
C GLY A 9 3.81 10.88 -0.14
N PHE A 10 3.08 11.75 0.57
CA PHE A 10 2.85 11.65 2.02
C PHE A 10 1.43 11.21 2.37
N SER A 11 0.75 10.50 1.45
CA SER A 11 -0.54 9.88 1.73
C SER A 11 -0.45 8.93 2.92
N PRO A 12 -1.48 8.86 3.77
CA PRO A 12 -1.57 7.81 4.77
C PRO A 12 -1.49 6.42 4.14
N LEU A 13 -0.69 5.54 4.76
CA LEU A 13 -0.52 4.18 4.28
C LEU A 13 -1.63 3.28 4.84
N LEU A 14 -2.17 2.43 3.99
CA LEU A 14 -3.09 1.35 4.35
C LEU A 14 -2.47 0.03 3.93
N ALA A 15 -2.26 -0.84 4.91
CA ALA A 15 -1.75 -2.17 4.68
C ALA A 15 -2.85 -3.02 4.07
N VAL A 16 -2.47 -3.92 3.17
CA VAL A 16 -3.36 -4.89 2.56
C VAL A 16 -2.73 -6.26 2.78
N LEU A 17 -3.56 -7.22 3.21
CA LEU A 17 -3.21 -8.62 3.37
C LEU A 17 -4.31 -9.44 2.70
N THR A 18 -3.91 -10.35 1.83
CA THR A 18 -4.84 -11.09 0.96
C THR A 18 -4.59 -12.58 1.06
N SER A 19 -5.66 -13.37 0.93
CA SER A 19 -5.51 -14.78 0.65
C SER A 19 -4.99 -15.03 -0.77
N ASP A 20 -4.43 -16.21 -1.00
CA ASP A 20 -3.97 -16.60 -2.34
C ASP A 20 -5.13 -16.66 -3.35
N ALA A 21 -6.36 -16.94 -2.91
CA ALA A 21 -7.53 -16.96 -3.79
C ALA A 21 -7.86 -15.57 -4.33
N VAL A 22 -7.81 -14.55 -3.49
CA VAL A 22 -8.03 -13.15 -3.89
C VAL A 22 -7.01 -12.73 -4.96
N GLU A 23 -5.74 -13.11 -4.75
CA GLU A 23 -4.67 -12.80 -5.70
C GLU A 23 -4.83 -13.54 -7.03
N ARG A 24 -5.31 -14.78 -7.02
CA ARG A 24 -5.68 -15.49 -8.25
C ARG A 24 -6.80 -14.79 -9.02
N ILE A 25 -7.79 -14.25 -8.32
CA ILE A 25 -8.89 -13.49 -8.93
C ILE A 25 -8.35 -12.22 -9.60
N ALA A 26 -7.54 -11.42 -8.88
CA ALA A 26 -6.94 -10.21 -9.43
C ALA A 26 -6.04 -10.49 -10.64
N ALA A 27 -5.25 -11.58 -10.57
CA ALA A 27 -4.34 -12.00 -11.63
C ALA A 27 -5.04 -12.33 -12.96
N LYS A 28 -6.35 -12.67 -12.97
CA LYS A 28 -7.13 -12.85 -14.21
C LYS A 28 -7.13 -11.58 -15.09
N SER A 29 -6.96 -10.41 -14.47
CA SER A 29 -6.87 -9.12 -15.15
C SER A 29 -5.43 -8.62 -15.30
N ASN A 30 -4.41 -9.45 -15.01
CA ASN A 30 -3.00 -9.05 -14.92
C ASN A 30 -2.74 -7.94 -13.89
N LEU A 31 -3.49 -7.93 -12.79
CA LEU A 31 -3.40 -6.95 -11.72
C LEU A 31 -3.18 -7.66 -10.38
N SER A 32 -2.57 -6.96 -9.42
CA SER A 32 -2.62 -7.34 -8.00
C SER A 32 -3.92 -6.86 -7.35
N PHE A 33 -4.26 -7.35 -6.16
CA PHE A 33 -5.45 -6.83 -5.48
C PHE A 33 -5.29 -5.34 -5.10
N THR A 34 -4.09 -4.88 -4.76
CA THR A 34 -3.82 -3.46 -4.47
C THR A 34 -4.02 -2.57 -5.71
N ASP A 35 -3.74 -3.07 -6.92
CA ASP A 35 -4.04 -2.35 -8.16
C ASP A 35 -5.56 -2.16 -8.35
N LEU A 36 -6.37 -3.16 -7.98
CA LEU A 36 -7.83 -3.05 -8.02
C LEU A 36 -8.37 -1.99 -7.05
N LEU A 37 -7.61 -1.63 -6.01
CA LEU A 37 -7.98 -0.58 -5.06
C LEU A 37 -7.64 0.84 -5.55
N LEU A 38 -6.80 1.00 -6.57
CA LEU A 38 -6.37 2.32 -7.06
C LEU A 38 -7.51 3.29 -7.38
N PRO A 39 -8.65 2.88 -7.97
CA PRO A 39 -9.80 3.78 -8.18
C PRO A 39 -10.35 4.39 -6.88
N PHE A 40 -10.12 3.75 -5.74
CA PHE A 40 -10.57 4.16 -4.40
C PHE A 40 -9.47 4.85 -3.59
N ALA A 41 -8.26 4.99 -4.13
CA ALA A 41 -7.13 5.64 -3.46
C ALA A 41 -7.36 7.14 -3.22
N THR A 42 -8.34 7.75 -3.89
CA THR A 42 -8.64 9.18 -3.72
C THR A 42 -10.08 9.40 -3.29
N VAL A 43 -10.27 10.02 -2.13
CA VAL A 43 -11.59 10.32 -1.57
C VAL A 43 -11.78 11.82 -1.44
N ASN A 44 -12.85 12.34 -2.04
CA ASN A 44 -13.31 13.70 -1.79
C ASN A 44 -14.28 13.69 -0.63
N CYS A 45 -13.98 14.42 0.44
CA CYS A 45 -14.81 14.48 1.64
C CYS A 45 -14.94 15.91 2.15
N THR A 46 -16.02 16.17 2.89
CA THR A 46 -16.19 17.43 3.61
C THR A 46 -15.93 17.18 5.08
N LEU A 47 -14.89 17.78 5.63
CA LEU A 47 -14.56 17.71 7.04
C LEU A 47 -15.11 18.94 7.74
N LYS A 48 -15.69 18.74 8.93
CA LYS A 48 -16.01 19.85 9.82
C LYS A 48 -14.87 20.06 10.81
N ASP A 49 -14.39 21.28 10.91
CA ASP A 49 -13.45 21.65 11.96
C ASP A 49 -14.18 21.81 13.32
N PRO A 50 -13.44 21.93 14.44
CA PRO A 50 -14.05 22.13 15.76
C PRO A 50 -14.88 23.41 15.90
N SER A 51 -14.74 24.38 15.00
CA SER A 51 -15.58 25.59 14.96
C SER A 51 -16.92 25.36 14.24
N GLY A 52 -17.10 24.19 13.63
CA GLY A 52 -18.28 23.81 12.84
C GLY A 52 -18.19 24.21 11.37
N SER A 53 -17.06 24.80 10.94
CA SER A 53 -16.84 25.17 9.54
C SER A 53 -16.54 23.94 8.70
N SER A 54 -17.16 23.86 7.52
CA SER A 54 -16.96 22.75 6.58
C SER A 54 -15.84 23.09 5.60
N ILE A 55 -14.86 22.20 5.49
CA ILE A 55 -13.77 22.27 4.51
C ILE A 55 -13.83 21.04 3.63
N THR A 56 -13.95 21.25 2.32
CA THR A 56 -13.82 20.17 1.33
C THR A 56 -12.35 19.83 1.16
N SER A 57 -12.00 18.57 1.39
CA SER A 57 -10.65 18.05 1.23
C SER A 57 -10.64 16.84 0.32
N ARG A 58 -9.53 16.70 -0.41
CA ARG A 58 -9.20 15.51 -1.19
C ARG A 58 -8.13 14.75 -0.44
N ILE A 59 -8.46 13.55 0.02
CA ILE A 59 -7.57 12.66 0.75
C ILE A 59 -7.07 11.61 -0.24
N PHE A 60 -5.78 11.33 -0.19
CA PHE A 60 -5.12 10.28 -0.94
C PHE A 60 -4.72 9.17 0.03
N PHE A 61 -4.83 7.92 -0.38
CA PHE A 61 -4.41 6.74 0.36
C PHE A 61 -3.38 5.98 -0.47
N ASP A 62 -2.38 5.41 0.19
CA ASP A 62 -1.40 4.52 -0.42
C ASP A 62 -1.64 3.10 0.09
N PHE A 63 -2.20 2.24 -0.76
CA PHE A 63 -2.49 0.84 -0.45
C PHE A 63 -1.27 -0.02 -0.74
N ARG A 64 -0.86 -0.83 0.22
CA ARG A 64 0.39 -1.59 0.15
C ARG A 64 0.23 -3.02 0.63
N ASP A 65 0.63 -3.98 -0.21
CA ASP A 65 0.58 -5.40 0.12
C ASP A 65 1.75 -5.78 1.03
N LEU A 66 1.47 -6.04 2.31
CA LEU A 66 2.52 -6.37 3.28
C LEU A 66 3.18 -7.74 3.06
N GLN A 67 2.64 -8.59 2.19
CA GLN A 67 3.23 -9.88 1.85
C GLN A 67 4.21 -9.78 0.67
N ARG A 68 4.21 -8.67 -0.08
CA ARG A 68 5.00 -8.50 -1.31
C ARG A 68 5.81 -7.22 -1.32
N ASP A 69 5.19 -6.10 -1.69
CA ASP A 69 5.86 -4.84 -2.02
C ASP A 69 5.48 -3.68 -1.08
N GLY A 70 4.82 -3.99 0.04
CA GLY A 70 4.39 -3.01 1.02
C GLY A 70 5.49 -2.46 1.93
N PHE A 71 6.75 -2.80 1.67
CA PHE A 71 7.86 -2.33 2.47
C PHE A 71 8.44 -1.02 1.92
N LEU A 72 8.84 -0.12 2.83
CA LEU A 72 9.65 1.04 2.46
C LEU A 72 11.12 0.65 2.42
N LEU A 73 11.94 1.41 1.71
CA LEU A 73 13.37 1.14 1.57
C LEU A 73 14.15 1.85 2.66
N SER A 74 15.11 1.14 3.26
CA SER A 74 16.03 1.76 4.20
C SER A 74 16.97 2.72 3.48
N LEU A 75 17.59 3.63 4.23
CA LEU A 75 18.63 4.52 3.72
C LEU A 75 19.84 3.80 3.11
N THR A 76 20.03 2.49 3.36
CA THR A 76 21.16 1.74 2.77
C THR A 76 20.91 1.33 1.32
N VAL A 77 19.65 1.11 0.92
CA VAL A 77 19.29 0.65 -0.45
C VAL A 77 18.61 1.73 -1.27
N LEU A 78 17.88 2.66 -0.62
CA LEU A 78 17.18 3.75 -1.29
C LEU A 78 18.07 4.54 -2.27
N PRO A 79 19.33 4.93 -1.95
CA PRO A 79 20.18 5.66 -2.89
C PRO A 79 20.45 4.92 -4.20
N SER A 80 20.63 3.59 -4.16
CA SER A 80 20.86 2.77 -5.34
C SER A 80 19.61 2.70 -6.21
N VAL A 81 18.44 2.52 -5.60
CA VAL A 81 17.15 2.49 -6.32
C VAL A 81 16.83 3.84 -6.96
N LEU A 82 17.13 4.94 -6.27
CA LEU A 82 16.99 6.29 -6.83
C LEU A 82 17.92 6.52 -8.03
N HIS A 83 19.16 6.05 -7.93
CA HIS A 83 20.12 6.15 -9.02
C HIS A 83 19.67 5.34 -10.24
N GLU A 84 19.20 4.11 -10.04
CA GLU A 84 18.68 3.26 -11.10
C GLU A 84 17.45 3.87 -11.77
N ALA A 85 16.48 4.35 -10.99
CA ALA A 85 15.28 5.00 -11.51
C ALA A 85 15.62 6.21 -12.39
N ALA A 86 16.49 7.11 -11.91
CA ALA A 86 16.90 8.28 -12.68
C ALA A 86 17.73 7.90 -13.93
N SER A 87 18.62 6.92 -13.81
CA SER A 87 19.52 6.50 -14.90
C SER A 87 18.79 5.75 -16.01
N SER A 88 17.76 4.95 -15.66
CA SER A 88 16.95 4.21 -16.63
C SER A 88 16.32 5.15 -17.66
N VAL A 89 15.82 6.29 -17.21
CA VAL A 89 15.20 7.32 -18.05
C VAL A 89 16.25 8.14 -18.80
N ALA A 90 17.36 8.49 -18.12
CA ALA A 90 18.45 9.27 -18.72
C ALA A 90 19.20 8.52 -19.84
N SER A 91 19.22 7.19 -19.80
CA SER A 91 19.89 6.34 -20.80
C SER A 91 19.17 6.29 -22.16
N THR A 92 17.97 6.86 -22.27
CA THR A 92 17.23 6.96 -23.53
C THR A 92 17.75 8.14 -24.37
N SER A 93 17.85 7.96 -25.69
CA SER A 93 18.55 8.87 -26.61
C SER A 93 17.91 10.26 -26.80
N ASP A 94 16.73 10.50 -26.23
CA ASP A 94 15.96 11.76 -26.24
C ASP A 94 15.77 12.32 -24.81
N SER A 95 16.76 12.15 -23.94
CA SER A 95 16.61 12.44 -22.51
C SER A 95 16.39 13.92 -22.19
N ASP A 96 15.16 14.24 -21.80
CA ASP A 96 14.82 15.47 -21.10
C ASP A 96 15.32 15.35 -19.63
N PRO A 97 16.23 16.23 -19.16
CA PRO A 97 16.68 16.23 -17.77
C PRO A 97 15.53 16.40 -16.76
N GLU A 98 14.39 16.95 -17.18
CA GLU A 98 13.17 17.04 -16.37
C GLU A 98 12.60 15.65 -16.05
N LEU A 99 12.67 14.70 -16.98
CA LEU A 99 12.11 13.36 -16.83
C LEU A 99 12.89 12.53 -15.79
N ALA A 100 14.21 12.67 -15.76
CA ALA A 100 15.05 12.06 -14.73
C ALA A 100 14.76 12.65 -13.33
N SER A 101 14.50 13.95 -13.24
CA SER A 101 14.12 14.60 -11.98
C SER A 101 12.76 14.13 -11.46
N VAL A 102 11.79 13.94 -12.37
CA VAL A 102 10.47 13.37 -12.04
C VAL A 102 10.62 11.94 -11.53
N ALA A 103 11.34 11.07 -12.26
CA ALA A 103 11.55 9.69 -11.85
C ALA A 103 12.25 9.58 -10.48
N PHE A 104 13.26 10.42 -10.23
CA PHE A 104 13.90 10.52 -8.92
C PHE A 104 12.92 10.92 -7.82
N SER A 105 12.13 11.98 -8.05
CA SER A 105 11.21 12.54 -7.06
C SER A 105 10.07 11.56 -6.73
N GLU A 106 9.49 10.91 -7.74
CA GLU A 106 8.46 9.90 -7.56
C GLU A 106 8.99 8.67 -6.82
N THR A 107 10.19 8.20 -7.15
CA THR A 107 10.81 7.05 -6.48
C THR A 107 11.13 7.38 -5.02
N LEU A 108 11.64 8.59 -4.74
CA LEU A 108 11.90 9.06 -3.39
C LEU A 108 10.61 9.11 -2.58
N LEU A 109 9.58 9.75 -3.13
CA LEU A 109 8.27 9.85 -2.51
C LEU A 109 7.53 8.51 -2.44
N LYS A 110 7.86 7.51 -3.25
CA LYS A 110 7.26 6.18 -3.16
C LYS A 110 7.94 5.30 -2.12
N TRP A 111 9.26 5.39 -1.94
CA TRP A 111 9.98 4.36 -1.18
C TRP A 111 10.68 4.83 0.09
N SER A 112 10.77 6.13 0.35
CA SER A 112 11.50 6.61 1.54
C SER A 112 10.86 6.13 2.84
N GLU A 113 11.65 5.53 3.72
CA GLU A 113 11.21 5.28 5.10
C GLU A 113 10.98 6.60 5.87
N PRO A 114 10.01 6.63 6.82
CA PRO A 114 9.79 7.81 7.65
C PRO A 114 10.95 8.04 8.63
N ALA A 115 11.28 9.32 8.88
CA ALA A 115 12.24 9.69 9.92
C ALA A 115 11.77 9.25 11.33
N GLU A 116 12.66 9.21 12.32
CA GLU A 116 12.35 8.73 13.69
C GLU A 116 11.17 9.43 14.37
N HIS A 117 10.89 10.69 14.02
CA HIS A 117 9.81 11.49 14.59
C HIS A 117 8.75 11.91 13.56
N GLU A 118 8.73 11.22 12.42
CA GLU A 118 7.75 11.44 11.38
C GLU A 118 6.60 10.44 11.51
N PHE A 119 5.38 10.96 11.67
CA PHE A 119 4.16 10.16 11.70
C PHE A 119 3.56 9.97 10.30
N LEU A 120 3.99 10.79 9.33
CA LEU A 120 3.65 10.58 7.93
C LEU A 120 4.28 9.27 7.46
N ARG A 121 3.66 8.59 6.50
CA ARG A 121 4.12 7.28 6.01
C ARG A 121 4.20 6.18 7.07
N THR A 122 3.36 6.29 8.10
CA THR A 122 3.04 5.17 8.98
C THR A 122 1.70 4.58 8.58
N TYR A 123 1.54 3.27 8.82
CA TYR A 123 0.32 2.56 8.53
C TYR A 123 -0.77 2.94 9.53
N LEU A 124 -1.91 3.42 9.01
CA LEU A 124 -3.09 3.75 9.81
C LEU A 124 -3.92 2.51 10.17
N GLY A 125 -3.94 1.54 9.25
CA GLY A 125 -4.83 0.40 9.33
C GLY A 125 -4.45 -0.69 8.34
N CYS A 126 -5.13 -1.81 8.47
CA CYS A 126 -4.94 -2.98 7.62
C CYS A 126 -6.29 -3.46 7.07
N ILE A 127 -6.28 -3.78 5.79
CA ILE A 127 -7.36 -4.36 5.03
C ILE A 127 -7.06 -5.85 4.87
N PHE A 128 -7.91 -6.68 5.45
CA PHE A 128 -7.82 -8.14 5.36
C PHE A 128 -8.83 -8.63 4.34
N VAL A 129 -8.36 -9.35 3.34
CA VAL A 129 -9.17 -9.72 2.18
C VAL A 129 -9.11 -11.22 1.98
N VAL A 130 -10.27 -11.85 1.99
CA VAL A 130 -10.44 -13.27 1.67
C VAL A 130 -11.44 -13.43 0.54
N SER A 131 -11.48 -14.61 -0.05
CA SER A 131 -12.38 -14.97 -1.15
C SER A 131 -13.42 -15.98 -0.69
N THR A 132 -14.58 -16.00 -1.33
CA THR A 132 -15.55 -17.11 -1.27
C THR A 132 -14.98 -18.40 -1.86
N ASP A 133 -13.97 -18.31 -2.73
CA ASP A 133 -13.24 -19.45 -3.31
C ASP A 133 -12.16 -20.03 -2.36
N ASP A 134 -11.92 -19.41 -1.20
CA ASP A 134 -11.07 -20.01 -0.17
C ASP A 134 -11.77 -21.23 0.45
N GLU A 135 -11.03 -22.31 0.72
CA GLU A 135 -11.58 -23.54 1.33
C GLU A 135 -12.22 -23.25 2.69
N ASN A 136 -11.59 -22.38 3.48
CA ASN A 136 -12.09 -21.89 4.75
C ASN A 136 -11.77 -20.38 4.92
N PRO A 137 -12.64 -19.47 4.43
CA PRO A 137 -12.37 -18.04 4.44
C PRO A 137 -12.19 -17.45 5.85
N VAL A 138 -12.81 -18.06 6.87
CA VAL A 138 -12.74 -17.59 8.27
C VAL A 138 -11.39 -17.93 8.90
N GLU A 139 -10.88 -19.14 8.64
CA GLU A 139 -9.55 -19.56 9.07
C GLU A 139 -8.48 -18.72 8.37
N GLU A 140 -8.63 -18.51 7.07
CA GLU A 140 -7.71 -17.68 6.30
C GLU A 140 -7.71 -16.23 6.79
N LEU A 141 -8.88 -15.68 7.09
CA LEU A 141 -8.97 -14.35 7.69
C LEU A 141 -8.25 -14.29 9.04
N SER A 142 -8.40 -15.31 9.87
CA SER A 142 -7.71 -15.40 11.17
C SER A 142 -6.19 -15.43 10.99
N ARG A 143 -5.70 -16.20 10.00
CA ARG A 143 -4.29 -16.26 9.63
C ARG A 143 -3.74 -14.89 9.21
N LEU A 144 -4.47 -14.13 8.40
CA LEU A 144 -4.04 -12.78 7.98
C LEU A 144 -3.99 -11.81 9.17
N ILE A 145 -4.94 -11.88 10.10
CA ILE A 145 -4.94 -11.09 11.34
C ILE A 145 -3.70 -11.42 12.18
N ASP A 146 -3.36 -12.70 12.31
CA ASP A 146 -2.17 -13.14 13.05
C ASP A 146 -0.88 -12.63 12.40
N ILE A 147 -0.78 -12.65 11.07
CA ILE A 147 0.36 -12.06 10.35
C ILE A 147 0.53 -10.59 10.69
N GLN A 148 -0.55 -9.80 10.61
CA GLN A 148 -0.50 -8.38 10.95
C GLN A 148 -0.08 -8.17 12.41
N TYR A 149 -0.65 -8.94 13.34
CA TYR A 149 -0.32 -8.85 14.75
C TYR A 149 1.15 -9.17 15.03
N GLN A 150 1.68 -10.25 14.43
CA GLN A 150 3.10 -10.62 14.56
C GLN A 150 4.02 -9.58 13.93
N GLN A 151 3.62 -8.95 12.83
CA GLN A 151 4.43 -7.89 12.23
C GLN A 151 4.48 -6.64 13.12
N GLN A 152 3.38 -6.29 13.81
CA GLN A 152 3.32 -5.12 14.69
C GLN A 152 3.97 -5.34 16.07
N TYR A 153 3.77 -6.51 16.68
CA TYR A 153 4.14 -6.79 18.08
C TYR A 153 5.17 -7.91 18.24
N GLY A 154 5.48 -8.66 17.18
CA GLY A 154 6.37 -9.81 17.25
C GLY A 154 7.80 -9.41 17.57
N GLN A 155 8.47 -10.23 18.40
CA GLN A 155 9.86 -10.01 18.81
C GLN A 155 10.86 -10.16 17.65
N ASN A 156 10.44 -10.79 16.54
CA ASN A 156 11.24 -11.06 15.34
C ASN A 156 10.69 -10.36 14.07
N ALA A 157 10.22 -9.11 14.18
CA ALA A 157 9.76 -8.35 13.01
C ALA A 157 10.80 -8.33 11.86
N PHE A 158 12.10 -8.37 12.19
CA PHE A 158 13.22 -8.49 11.24
C PHE A 158 13.19 -9.73 10.33
N ALA A 159 12.37 -10.75 10.61
CA ALA A 159 12.30 -11.99 9.84
C ALA A 159 11.20 -12.02 8.77
N ILE A 160 10.32 -11.01 8.72
CA ILE A 160 9.12 -11.03 7.86
C ILE A 160 9.29 -10.15 6.60
N GLY A 161 10.21 -9.19 6.61
CA GLY A 161 10.51 -8.35 5.44
C GLY A 161 11.74 -8.83 4.66
N PRO A 162 11.84 -8.50 3.36
CA PRO A 162 13.06 -8.71 2.59
C PRO A 162 14.25 -8.03 3.27
N ALA A 163 15.46 -8.57 3.06
CA ALA A 163 16.67 -7.90 3.51
C ALA A 163 16.70 -6.46 2.97
N TYR A 164 17.14 -5.51 3.81
CA TYR A 164 17.28 -4.08 3.47
C TYR A 164 15.97 -3.28 3.27
N CYS A 165 14.83 -3.85 3.63
CA CYS A 165 13.58 -3.13 3.75
C CYS A 165 13.40 -2.54 5.16
N ALA A 166 12.85 -1.33 5.25
CA ALA A 166 12.40 -0.74 6.50
C ALA A 166 11.17 -1.50 7.02
N MET A 167 11.14 -1.71 8.33
CA MET A 167 10.00 -2.37 8.96
C MET A 167 8.75 -1.49 8.88
N PRO A 168 7.58 -2.04 8.50
CA PRO A 168 6.33 -1.29 8.51
C PRO A 168 6.03 -0.74 9.90
N ARG A 169 5.92 0.59 10.01
CA ARG A 169 5.58 1.28 11.25
C ARG A 169 4.08 1.54 11.31
N TRP A 170 3.45 1.24 12.44
CA TRP A 170 2.04 1.50 12.67
C TRP A 170 1.85 2.76 13.51
N MET A 171 0.89 3.59 13.12
CA MET A 171 0.63 4.86 13.82
C MET A 171 0.06 4.65 15.22
N LEU A 172 -0.75 3.59 15.41
CA LEU A 172 -1.44 3.28 16.65
C LEU A 172 -1.18 1.83 17.06
N PRO A 173 -1.08 1.51 18.36
CA PRO A 173 -1.08 0.12 18.83
C PRO A 173 -2.34 -0.62 18.36
N ASN A 174 -3.51 0.00 18.53
CA ASN A 174 -4.77 -0.52 18.00
C ASN A 174 -5.06 0.12 16.65
N ILE A 175 -4.67 -0.57 15.59
CA ILE A 175 -4.86 -0.12 14.21
C ILE A 175 -6.32 -0.22 13.79
N PHE A 176 -6.71 0.52 12.76
CA PHE A 176 -8.00 0.30 12.11
C PHE A 176 -7.97 -1.02 11.31
N LYS A 177 -8.96 -1.88 11.51
CA LYS A 177 -9.08 -3.18 10.82
C LYS A 177 -10.30 -3.16 9.92
N TYR A 178 -10.09 -3.47 8.65
CA TYR A 178 -11.15 -3.56 7.64
C TYR A 178 -11.16 -4.97 7.06
N PHE A 179 -12.35 -5.52 6.87
CA PHE A 179 -12.55 -6.89 6.40
C PHE A 179 -13.31 -6.87 5.09
N LEU A 180 -12.76 -7.49 4.06
CA LEU A 180 -13.42 -7.65 2.76
C LEU A 180 -13.49 -9.14 2.40
N ILE A 181 -14.62 -9.50 1.80
CA ILE A 181 -14.82 -10.80 1.17
C ILE A 181 -15.06 -10.53 -0.30
N VAL A 182 -14.25 -11.15 -1.15
CA VAL A 182 -14.35 -11.07 -2.61
C VAL A 182 -15.05 -12.32 -3.12
N ASP A 183 -15.96 -12.12 -4.07
CA ASP A 183 -16.65 -13.20 -4.78
C ASP A 183 -16.42 -12.98 -6.27
N ASP A 184 -15.95 -14.01 -6.97
CA ASP A 184 -15.66 -13.93 -8.40
C ASP A 184 -16.79 -14.55 -9.22
N GLU A 185 -17.70 -13.72 -9.71
CA GLU A 185 -18.82 -14.20 -10.52
C GLU A 185 -18.40 -14.78 -11.88
N SER A 186 -17.15 -14.57 -12.33
CA SER A 186 -16.65 -15.12 -13.59
C SER A 186 -16.39 -16.62 -13.55
N SER A 187 -16.16 -17.19 -12.35
CA SER A 187 -15.99 -18.63 -12.15
C SER A 187 -17.31 -19.39 -12.09
N GLY A 188 -18.44 -18.66 -12.11
CA GLY A 188 -19.79 -19.21 -12.11
C GLY A 188 -20.08 -20.03 -13.37
N ASN A 189 -19.83 -21.33 -13.29
CA ASN A 189 -20.56 -22.30 -14.11
C ASN A 189 -22.06 -22.08 -13.83
N GLY A 190 -22.81 -21.71 -14.86
CA GLY A 190 -24.22 -21.33 -14.77
C GLY A 190 -25.02 -22.23 -13.84
N SER A 191 -25.34 -21.73 -12.66
CA SER A 191 -26.54 -22.09 -11.92
C SER A 191 -27.09 -20.78 -11.37
N SER A 192 -27.97 -20.23 -12.20
CA SER A 192 -28.98 -19.23 -11.87
C SER A 192 -29.32 -19.18 -10.38
N ARG A 193 -29.07 -18.02 -9.77
CA ARG A 193 -29.90 -17.53 -8.66
C ARG A 193 -31.26 -17.08 -9.18
#